data_AF-A5Y593-F1
#
_entry.id   AF-A5Y593-F1
#
_cell.length_a   1.000
_cell.length_b   1.000
_cell.length_c   1.000
_cell.angle_alpha   90.00
_cell.angle_beta   90.00
_cell.angle_gamma   90.00
#
_symmetry.space_group_name_H-M   'P 1'
#
loop_
_entity.id
_entity.type
_entity.pdbx_description
1 polymer ?
#
loop_
_entity_poly.entity_id
_entity_poly.type
_entity_poly.pdbx_seq_one_letter_code
_entity_poly.pdbx_strand_id
1 'polypeptide(L)' 'VLTNLLFVPFMSGAAHNGDLATVTFGFSAQSDESRHMTLGIECIKFLLEQDPANVPIVQGWIDKWFWR' A
#
# COMPACT_ATOMS: atom_id res chain seq x y z
N VAL A 1 3.54 -2.56 -0.03
CA VAL A 1 4.89 -1.98 -0.28
C VAL A 1 4.85 -0.75 -1.17
N LEU A 2 4.13 -0.77 -2.31
CA LEU A 2 4.24 0.26 -3.36
C LEU A 2 3.26 1.44 -3.26
N THR A 3 2.45 1.56 -2.20
CA THR A 3 1.33 2.53 -2.12
C THR A 3 1.78 3.99 -2.34
N ASN A 4 2.91 4.41 -1.75
CA ASN A 4 3.39 5.79 -1.87
C ASN A 4 3.86 6.17 -3.28
N LEU A 5 4.31 5.20 -4.08
CA LEU A 5 4.71 5.44 -5.47
C LEU A 5 3.51 5.80 -6.35
N LEU A 6 2.29 5.45 -5.93
CA LEU A 6 1.06 5.84 -6.57
C LEU A 6 0.44 7.07 -5.87
N PHE A 7 0.22 6.98 -4.57
CA PHE A 7 -0.55 7.98 -3.83
C PHE A 7 0.12 9.36 -3.83
N VAL A 8 1.42 9.42 -3.52
CA VAL A 8 2.10 10.71 -3.37
C VAL A 8 2.18 11.49 -4.69
N PRO A 9 2.59 10.91 -5.84
CA PRO A 9 2.64 11.65 -7.10
C PRO A 9 1.29 12.22 -7.53
N PHE A 10 0.19 11.48 -7.40
CA PHE A 10 -1.13 11.98 -7.80
C PHE A 10 -1.64 13.08 -6.86
N MET A 11 -1.58 12.87 -5.54
CA MET A 11 -2.13 13.85 -4.58
C MET A 11 -1.25 15.11 -4.49
N SER A 12 0.08 14.96 -4.48
CA SER A 12 0.98 16.12 -4.49
C SER A 12 0.99 16.82 -5.86
N GLY A 13 0.88 16.08 -6.96
CA GLY A 13 0.72 16.64 -8.30
C GLY A 13 -0.51 17.52 -8.40
N ALA A 14 -1.66 17.06 -7.89
CA ALA A 14 -2.88 17.85 -7.81
C ALA A 14 -2.68 19.16 -7.03
N ALA A 15 -2.02 19.09 -5.87
CA ALA A 15 -1.70 20.27 -5.06
C ALA A 15 -0.84 21.30 -5.82
N HIS A 16 0.18 20.84 -6.54
CA HIS A 16 1.07 21.73 -7.32
C HIS A 16 0.42 22.32 -8.57
N ASN A 17 -0.72 21.79 -9.01
CA ASN A 17 -1.43 22.23 -10.22
C ASN A 17 -2.78 22.90 -9.93
N GLY A 18 -3.12 23.16 -8.65
CA GLY A 18 -4.36 23.83 -8.28
C GLY A 18 -5.63 22.99 -8.40
N ASP A 19 -5.51 21.66 -8.51
CA ASP A 19 -6.66 20.75 -8.48
C ASP A 19 -7.09 20.52 -7.01
N LEU A 20 -8.01 21.39 -6.57
CA LEU A 20 -8.52 21.37 -5.21
C LEU A 20 -9.43 20.16 -4.92
N ALA A 21 -10.07 19.57 -5.94
CA ALA A 21 -10.94 18.42 -5.73
C ALA A 21 -10.10 17.17 -5.39
N THR A 22 -9.08 16.89 -6.19
CA THR A 22 -8.22 15.72 -6.00
C THR A 22 -7.38 15.84 -4.74
N VAL A 23 -6.85 17.03 -4.41
CA VAL A 23 -6.08 17.19 -3.17
C VAL A 23 -6.94 16.99 -1.92
N THR A 24 -8.20 17.45 -1.92
CA THR A 24 -9.13 17.22 -0.80
C THR A 24 -9.45 15.74 -0.63
N PHE A 25 -9.66 15.01 -1.74
CA PHE A 25 -9.77 13.55 -1.69
C PHE A 25 -8.52 12.93 -1.05
N GLY A 26 -7.33 13.34 -1.50
CA GLY A 26 -6.06 12.86 -0.96
C GLY A 26 -5.96 13.03 0.56
N PHE A 27 -6.35 14.19 1.10
CA PHE A 27 -6.38 14.40 2.55
C PHE A 27 -7.41 13.52 3.26
N SER A 28 -8.61 13.39 2.70
CA SER A 28 -9.67 12.55 3.28
C SER A 28 -9.26 11.08 3.34
N ALA A 29 -8.58 10.57 2.31
CA ALA A 29 -8.19 9.17 2.19
C ALA A 29 -6.97 8.78 3.05
N GLN A 30 -6.18 9.74 3.56
CA GLN A 30 -4.96 9.43 4.32
C GLN A 30 -5.21 8.54 5.54
N SER A 31 -6.28 8.81 6.29
CA SER A 31 -6.62 8.01 7.46
C SER A 31 -6.98 6.57 7.08
N ASP A 32 -7.58 6.36 5.91
CA ASP A 32 -7.92 5.05 5.39
C ASP A 32 -6.66 4.28 5.00
N GLU A 33 -5.77 4.94 4.24
CA GLU A 33 -4.51 4.34 3.79
C GLU A 33 -3.58 3.96 4.95
N SER A 34 -3.58 4.72 6.06
CA SER A 34 -2.83 4.32 7.25
C SER A 34 -3.29 2.98 7.84
N ARG A 35 -4.61 2.71 7.80
CA ARG A 35 -5.19 1.44 8.25
C ARG A 35 -4.89 0.33 7.25
N HIS A 36 -4.96 0.61 5.95
CA HIS A 36 -4.64 -0.36 4.90
C HIS A 36 -3.16 -0.79 4.94
N MET A 37 -2.24 0.15 5.19
CA MET A 37 -0.82 -0.16 5.35
C MET A 37 -0.56 -1.05 6.56
N THR A 38 -1.21 -0.75 7.69
CA THR A 38 -1.12 -1.55 8.92
C THR A 38 -1.66 -2.97 8.70
N LEU A 39 -2.82 -3.09 8.05
CA LEU A 39 -3.38 -4.38 7.66
C LEU A 39 -2.39 -5.18 6.79
N GLY A 40 -1.80 -4.55 5.78
CA GLY A 40 -0.89 -5.21 4.85
C GLY A 40 0.34 -5.83 5.55
N ILE A 41 0.95 -5.13 6.50
CA ILE A 41 2.11 -5.67 7.22
C ILE A 41 1.71 -6.77 8.21
N GLU A 42 0.62 -6.59 8.94
CA GLU A 42 0.19 -7.59 9.93
C GLU A 42 -0.34 -8.87 9.26
N CYS A 43 -0.98 -8.78 8.09
CA CYS A 43 -1.37 -9.96 7.31
C CYS A 43 -0.18 -10.82 6.89
N ILE A 44 0.92 -10.20 6.41
CA ILE A 44 2.10 -10.97 5.99
C ILE A 44 2.81 -11.59 7.20
N LYS A 45 2.97 -10.83 8.29
CA LYS A 45 3.53 -11.37 9.54
C LYS A 45 2.74 -12.55 10.05
N PHE A 46 1.41 -12.41 10.13
CA PHE A 46 0.51 -13.48 10.53
C PHE A 46 0.73 -14.75 9.68
N LEU A 47 0.67 -14.63 8.35
CA LEU A 47 0.84 -15.77 7.45
C LEU A 47 2.19 -16.48 7.61
N LEU A 48 3.27 -15.71 7.78
CA LEU A 48 4.62 -16.26 7.94
C LEU A 48 4.84 -16.94 9.30
N GLU A 49 4.15 -16.49 10.34
CA GLU A 49 4.28 -17.04 11.70
C GLU A 49 3.41 -18.30 11.94
N GLN A 50 2.39 -18.56 11.11
CA GLN A 50 1.50 -19.72 11.32
C GLN A 50 2.13 -21.08 10.99
N ASP A 51 2.92 -21.19 9.92
CA ASP A 51 3.52 -22.46 9.47
C ASP A 51 4.78 -22.18 8.63
N PRO A 52 5.94 -22.84 8.91
CA PRO A 52 7.13 -22.73 8.08
C PRO A 52 6.92 -23.03 6.58
N ALA A 53 5.96 -23.88 6.23
CA ALA A 53 5.60 -24.19 4.85
C ALA A 53 4.98 -22.98 4.11
N ASN A 54 4.48 -21.97 4.82
CA ASN A 54 3.94 -20.75 4.20
C ASN A 54 5.05 -19.86 3.64
N VAL A 55 6.29 -19.94 4.16
CA VAL A 55 7.41 -19.09 3.72
C VAL A 55 7.67 -19.18 2.21
N PRO A 56 7.91 -20.36 1.61
CA PRO A 56 8.14 -20.45 0.17
C PRO A 56 6.92 -20.04 -0.68
N ILE A 57 5.70 -20.22 -0.15
CA ILE A 57 4.45 -19.82 -0.82
C ILE A 57 4.35 -18.29 -0.88
N VAL A 58 4.49 -17.63 0.28
CA VAL A 58 4.42 -16.17 0.40
C VAL A 58 5.56 -15.52 -0.38
N GLN A 59 6.76 -16.11 -0.39
CA GLN A 59 7.87 -15.61 -1.23
C GLN A 59 7.50 -15.63 -2.72
N GLY A 60 6.94 -16.73 -3.22
CA GLY A 60 6.49 -16.80 -4.61
C GLY A 60 5.40 -15.78 -4.95
N TRP A 61 4.55 -15.42 -3.99
CA TRP A 61 3.59 -14.32 -4.16
C TRP A 61 4.26 -12.95 -4.18
N ILE A 62 5.19 -12.68 -3.27
CA ILE A 62 5.94 -11.42 -3.23
C ILE A 62 6.66 -11.20 -4.57
N ASP A 63 7.39 -12.20 -5.06
CA ASP A 63 8.13 -12.11 -6.32
C ASP A 63 7.17 -11.82 -7.50
N LYS A 64 6.06 -12.56 -7.58
CA LYS A 64 5.04 -12.37 -8.61
C LYS A 64 4.44 -10.97 -8.58
N TRP A 65 3.99 -10.50 -7.41
CA TRP A 65 3.22 -9.25 -7.30
C TRP A 65 4.10 -8.01 -7.24
N PHE A 66 5.38 -8.14 -6.90
CA PHE A 66 6.34 -7.06 -7.05
C PHE A 66 6.57 -6.70 -8.52
N TRP A 67 6.50 -7.69 -9.43
CA TRP A 67 6.82 -7.50 -10.85
C TRP A 67 5.60 -7.26 -11.76
N ARG A 68 4.38 -7.24 -11.22
CA ARG A 68 3.15 -6.94 -11.97
C ARG A 68 2.76 -5.47 -11.79
#